data_AF-A0A536P069-F1
#
_entry.id   AF-A0A536P069-F1
#
_cell.length_a   1.000
_cell.length_b   1.000
_cell.length_c   1.000
_cell.angle_alpha   90.00
_cell.angle_beta   90.00
_cell.angle_gamma   90.00
#
_symmetry.space_group_name_H-M   'P 1'
#
loop_
_entity.id
_entity.type
_entity.pdbx_description
1 polymer ?
#
loop_
_entity_poly.entity_id
_entity_poly.type
_entity_poly.pdbx_seq_one_letter_code
_entity_poly.pdbx_strand_id
1 'polypeptide(L)'
;LVGISIALLVLDWRLALVTFCSLPILVVLTAYFRGIMRESFRAIRIRLARVNAYLNEHLSGMSIIQLFNRERRTLELFDDLNTDLLRANQGMVRAMSMFQPLINFTRAGTAAALFIAGSYWILGGAMTIGTLLAFWQLL
;
A
#
# COMPACT_ATOMS: atom_id res chain seq x y z
N LEU A 1 -1.65 9.83 -20.23
CA LEU A 1 -2.20 8.45 -20.20
C LEU A 1 -2.84 8.09 -21.53
N VAL A 2 -3.90 8.78 -21.97
CA VAL A 2 -4.57 8.48 -23.27
C VAL A 2 -3.61 8.47 -24.46
N GLY A 3 -2.71 9.44 -24.58
CA GLY A 3 -1.70 9.46 -25.66
C GLY A 3 -0.70 8.30 -25.64
N ILE A 4 -0.32 7.81 -24.45
CA ILE A 4 0.56 6.65 -24.29
C ILE A 4 -0.20 5.37 -24.66
N SER A 5 -1.44 5.24 -24.22
CA SER A 5 -2.32 4.11 -24.58
C SER A 5 -2.52 4.02 -26.09
N ILE A 6 -2.76 5.15 -26.77
CA ILE A 6 -2.87 5.21 -28.23
C ILE A 6 -1.54 4.85 -28.89
N ALA A 7 -0.41 5.39 -28.41
CA ALA A 7 0.90 5.07 -28.95
C ALA A 7 1.23 3.56 -28.84
N LEU A 8 0.94 2.94 -27.70
CA LEU A 8 1.13 1.49 -27.50
C LEU A 8 0.25 0.64 -28.43
N LEU A 9 -1.02 1.03 -28.62
CA LEU A 9 -1.95 0.34 -29.52
C LEU A 9 -1.52 0.44 -30.99
N VAL A 10 -0.98 1.59 -31.39
CA VAL A 10 -0.45 1.80 -32.75
C VAL A 10 0.86 1.03 -32.95
N LEU A 11 1.67 0.88 -31.90
CA LEU A 11 2.94 0.16 -31.95
C LEU A 11 2.74 -1.35 -32.12
N ASP A 12 1.98 -1.96 -31.22
CA ASP A 12 1.59 -3.37 -31.31
C ASP A 12 0.37 -3.64 -30.42
N TRP A 13 -0.78 -3.87 -31.04
CA TRP A 13 -2.04 -4.13 -30.33
C TRP A 13 -2.01 -5.41 -29.50
N ARG A 14 -1.16 -6.38 -29.85
CA ARG A 14 -1.07 -7.68 -29.15
C ARG A 14 -0.34 -7.53 -27.82
N LEU A 15 0.79 -6.81 -27.80
CA LEU A 15 1.49 -6.46 -26.55
C LEU A 15 0.66 -5.49 -25.70
N ALA A 16 -0.05 -4.55 -26.34
CA ALA A 16 -0.94 -3.62 -25.63
C ALA A 16 -2.02 -4.36 -24.82
N LEU A 17 -2.62 -5.42 -25.36
CA LEU A 17 -3.57 -6.25 -24.62
C LEU A 17 -2.96 -6.91 -23.40
N VAL A 18 -1.74 -7.44 -23.51
CA VAL A 18 -1.02 -8.05 -22.36
C VAL A 18 -0.80 -7.02 -21.26
N THR A 19 -0.33 -5.82 -21.62
CA THR A 19 -0.13 -4.72 -20.66
C THR A 19 -1.45 -4.25 -20.07
N PHE A 20 -2.50 -4.07 -20.88
CA PHE A 20 -3.81 -3.64 -20.39
C PHE A 20 -4.47 -4.66 -19.47
N CYS A 21 -4.18 -5.95 -19.62
CA CYS A 21 -4.64 -6.99 -18.67
C CYS A 21 -4.04 -6.84 -17.27
N SER A 22 -2.87 -6.21 -17.12
CA SER A 22 -2.27 -5.95 -15.81
C SER A 22 -2.91 -4.77 -15.06
N LEU A 23 -3.47 -3.80 -15.80
CA LEU A 23 -4.16 -2.64 -15.22
C LEU A 23 -5.34 -3.00 -14.31
N PRO A 24 -6.32 -3.85 -14.70
CA PRO A 24 -7.42 -4.21 -13.81
C PRO A 24 -6.92 -4.93 -12.56
N ILE A 25 -5.85 -5.75 -12.67
CA ILE A 25 -5.23 -6.41 -11.51
C ILE A 25 -4.68 -5.36 -10.54
N LEU A 26 -3.92 -4.38 -11.03
CA LEU A 26 -3.38 -3.29 -10.22
C LEU A 26 -4.49 -2.42 -9.61
N VAL A 27 -5.55 -2.13 -10.36
CA VAL A 27 -6.71 -1.34 -9.88
C VAL A 27 -7.42 -2.07 -8.75
N VAL A 28 -7.72 -3.36 -8.93
CA VAL A 28 -8.38 -4.19 -7.90
C VAL A 28 -7.50 -4.26 -6.65
N LEU A 29 -6.20 -4.51 -6.83
CA LEU A 29 -5.26 -4.58 -5.72
C LEU A 29 -5.19 -3.27 -4.95
N THR A 30 -5.08 -2.16 -5.67
CA THR A 30 -5.03 -0.81 -5.08
C THR A 30 -6.32 -0.46 -4.36
N ALA A 31 -7.48 -0.78 -4.95
CA ALA A 31 -8.78 -0.52 -4.34
C ALA A 31 -8.98 -1.32 -3.03
N TYR A 32 -8.58 -2.60 -3.04
CA TYR A 32 -8.62 -3.46 -1.86
C TYR A 32 -7.76 -2.91 -0.71
N PHE A 33 -6.48 -2.60 -0.98
CA PHE A 33 -5.58 -2.06 0.03
C PHE A 33 -5.99 -0.66 0.50
N ARG A 34 -6.57 0.17 -0.38
CA ARG A 34 -7.13 1.48 -0.01
C ARG A 34 -8.19 1.35 1.08
N GLY A 35 -9.06 0.34 1.01
CA GLY A 35 -10.07 0.05 2.04
C GLY A 35 -9.42 -0.26 3.40
N ILE A 36 -8.48 -1.20 3.42
CA ILE A 36 -7.74 -1.62 4.62
C ILE A 36 -7.01 -0.44 5.25
N MET A 37 -6.33 0.39 4.45
CA MET A 37 -5.62 1.56 4.95
C MET A 37 -6.58 2.56 5.59
N ARG A 38 -7.73 2.82 4.95
CA ARG A 38 -8.73 3.77 5.48
C ARG A 38 -9.26 3.33 6.84
N GLU A 39 -9.58 2.06 7.01
CA GLU A 39 -10.04 1.51 8.28
C GLU A 39 -8.93 1.55 9.34
N SER A 40 -7.71 1.15 8.99
CA SER A 40 -6.56 1.18 9.89
C SER A 40 -6.26 2.59 10.39
N PHE A 41 -6.26 3.57 9.49
CA PHE A 41 -6.09 4.99 9.85
C PHE A 41 -7.18 5.47 10.80
N ARG A 42 -8.45 5.11 10.55
CA ARG A 42 -9.55 5.46 11.45
C ARG A 42 -9.32 4.85 12.83
N ALA A 43 -8.92 3.59 12.89
CA ALA A 43 -8.70 2.86 14.12
C ALA A 43 -7.53 3.42 14.95
N ILE A 44 -6.44 3.87 14.30
CA ILE A 44 -5.33 4.57 14.94
C ILE A 44 -5.79 5.92 15.48
N ARG A 45 -6.54 6.69 14.69
CA ARG A 45 -7.02 8.03 15.08
C ARG A 45 -7.91 7.98 16.33
N ILE A 46 -8.77 6.97 16.44
CA ILE A 46 -9.62 6.75 17.63
C ILE A 46 -8.77 6.42 18.86
N ARG A 47 -7.77 5.54 18.73
CA ARG A 47 -6.90 5.16 19.87
C ARG A 47 -6.02 6.31 20.33
N LEU A 48 -5.49 7.09 19.38
CA LEU A 48 -4.72 8.30 19.68
C LEU A 48 -5.56 9.35 20.40
N ALA A 49 -6.82 9.56 19.98
CA ALA A 49 -7.73 10.44 20.69
C ALA A 49 -8.00 9.98 22.12
N ARG A 50 -8.10 8.66 22.34
CA ARG A 50 -8.28 8.06 23.67
C ARG A 50 -7.07 8.30 24.59
N VAL A 51 -5.86 8.10 24.07
CA VAL A 51 -4.61 8.40 24.78
C VAL A 51 -4.53 9.90 25.13
N ASN A 52 -4.83 10.77 24.18
CA ASN A 52 -4.83 12.22 24.40
C ASN A 52 -5.86 12.66 25.45
N ALA A 53 -7.07 12.10 25.41
CA ALA A 53 -8.10 12.39 26.41
C ALA A 53 -7.66 11.95 27.81
N TYR A 54 -7.10 10.74 27.93
CA TYR A 54 -6.56 10.22 29.18
C TYR A 54 -5.46 11.12 29.74
N LEU A 55 -4.50 11.52 28.90
CA LEU A 55 -3.45 12.46 29.29
C LEU A 55 -4.02 13.80 29.72
N ASN A 56 -5.00 14.35 29.00
CA ASN A 56 -5.58 15.64 29.33
C ASN A 56 -6.25 15.62 30.72
N GLU A 57 -7.04 14.59 31.01
CA GLU A 57 -7.70 14.40 32.31
C GLU A 57 -6.70 14.27 33.46
N HIS A 58 -5.65 13.45 33.28
CA HIS A 58 -4.72 13.12 34.35
C HIS A 58 -3.63 14.18 34.54
N LEU A 59 -3.23 14.91 33.48
CA LEU A 59 -2.30 16.04 33.59
C LEU A 59 -2.96 17.22 34.31
N SER A 60 -4.22 17.51 34.02
CA SER A 60 -4.97 18.55 34.76
C SER A 60 -5.20 18.19 36.23
N GLY A 61 -5.29 16.89 36.55
CA GLY A 61 -5.45 16.36 37.91
C GLY A 61 -4.17 15.85 38.58
N MET A 62 -2.98 16.14 38.05
CA MET A 62 -1.72 15.48 38.45
C MET A 62 -1.42 15.63 39.96
N SER A 63 -1.69 16.81 40.53
CA SER A 63 -1.51 17.06 41.96
C SER A 63 -2.38 16.15 42.84
N ILE A 64 -3.59 15.79 42.40
CA ILE A 64 -4.47 14.87 43.12
C ILE A 64 -3.89 13.46 43.08
N ILE A 65 -3.42 13.01 41.92
CA ILE A 65 -2.80 11.68 41.75
C ILE A 65 -1.55 11.55 42.65
N GLN A 66 -0.76 12.61 42.75
CA GLN A 66 0.39 12.71 43.65
C GLN A 66 0.03 12.67 45.12
N LEU A 67 -1.00 13.43 45.52
CA LEU A 67 -1.50 13.42 46.90
C LEU A 67 -1.93 12.02 47.37
N PHE A 68 -2.49 11.22 46.46
CA PHE A 68 -2.86 9.83 46.74
C PHE A 68 -1.78 8.80 46.38
N ASN A 69 -0.58 9.25 45.99
CA ASN A 69 0.56 8.42 45.63
C ASN A 69 0.22 7.34 44.56
N ARG A 70 -0.63 7.70 43.58
CA ARG A 70 -1.17 6.78 42.55
C ARG A 70 -0.51 6.91 41.16
N GLU A 71 0.64 7.57 41.08
CA GLU A 71 1.36 7.79 39.82
C GLU A 71 1.63 6.48 39.07
N ARG A 72 2.15 5.47 39.79
CA ARG A 72 2.50 4.17 39.20
C ARG A 72 1.29 3.45 38.58
N ARG A 73 0.17 3.42 39.29
CA ARG A 73 -1.09 2.84 38.78
C ARG A 73 -1.62 3.60 37.55
N THR A 74 -1.46 4.92 37.56
CA THR A 74 -1.87 5.79 36.43
C THR A 74 -1.00 5.54 35.20
N LEU A 75 0.31 5.31 35.41
CA LEU A 75 1.26 4.95 34.36
C LEU A 75 0.97 3.57 33.77
N GLU A 76 0.62 2.57 34.57
CA GLU A 76 0.23 1.24 34.09
C GLU A 76 -0.98 1.32 33.15
N LEU A 77 -2.02 2.07 33.53
CA LEU A 77 -3.20 2.32 32.69
C LEU A 77 -2.87 3.09 31.40
N PHE A 78 -1.93 4.03 31.46
CA PHE A 78 -1.44 4.73 30.27
C PHE A 78 -0.71 3.78 29.32
N ASP A 79 0.14 2.90 29.87
CA ASP A 79 0.93 1.96 29.08
C ASP A 79 0.03 0.94 28.35
N ASP A 80 -1.07 0.51 28.98
CA ASP A 80 -2.09 -0.32 28.34
C ASP A 80 -2.73 0.39 27.13
N LEU A 81 -3.15 1.66 27.30
CA LEU A 81 -3.73 2.46 26.22
C LEU A 81 -2.73 2.70 25.08
N ASN A 82 -1.48 2.96 25.42
CA ASN A 82 -0.40 3.18 24.46
C ASN A 82 -0.04 1.90 23.72
N THR A 83 -0.03 0.75 24.41
CA THR A 83 0.20 -0.56 23.80
C THR A 83 -0.89 -0.90 22.79
N ASP A 84 -2.15 -0.56 23.08
CA ASP A 84 -3.25 -0.73 22.13
C ASP A 84 -3.10 0.17 20.89
N LEU A 85 -2.64 1.40 21.06
CA LEU A 85 -2.29 2.30 19.95
C LEU A 85 -1.11 1.74 19.13
N LEU A 86 -0.09 1.19 19.78
CA LEU A 86 1.06 0.56 19.15
C LEU A 86 0.62 -0.65 18.30
N ARG A 87 -0.20 -1.55 18.85
CA ARG A 87 -0.73 -2.72 18.12
C ARG A 87 -1.50 -2.31 16.87
N ALA A 88 -2.29 -1.24 16.95
CA ALA A 88 -3.02 -0.71 15.80
C ALA A 88 -2.07 -0.16 14.71
N ASN A 89 -1.03 0.57 15.11
CA ASN A 89 0.01 1.04 14.20
C ASN A 89 0.77 -0.13 13.55
N GLN A 90 1.17 -1.14 14.33
CA GLN A 90 1.83 -2.33 13.80
C GLN A 90 0.97 -3.10 12.79
N GLY A 91 -0.35 -3.14 12.99
CA GLY A 91 -1.29 -3.69 12.02
C GLY A 91 -1.26 -2.92 10.68
N MET A 92 -1.31 -1.59 10.75
CA MET A 92 -1.23 -0.73 9.56
C MET A 92 0.09 -0.87 8.83
N VAL A 93 1.22 -0.85 9.55
CA VAL A 93 2.56 -1.00 8.97
C VAL A 93 2.67 -2.35 8.27
N ARG A 94 2.25 -3.45 8.89
CA ARG A 94 2.24 -4.77 8.24
C ARG A 94 1.43 -4.80 6.95
N ALA A 95 0.24 -4.19 6.94
CA ALA A 95 -0.57 -4.08 5.73
C ALA A 95 0.15 -3.29 4.64
N MET A 96 0.78 -2.16 4.99
CA MET A 96 1.52 -1.33 4.03
C MET A 96 2.79 -2.02 3.52
N SER A 97 3.48 -2.78 4.36
CA SER A 97 4.64 -3.58 3.97
C SER A 97 4.29 -4.71 3.00
N MET A 98 3.07 -5.25 3.02
CA MET A 98 2.63 -6.27 2.06
C MET A 98 2.16 -5.70 0.73
N PHE A 99 1.67 -4.45 0.71
CA PHE A 99 1.19 -3.80 -0.51
C PHE A 99 2.27 -3.70 -1.59
N GLN A 100 3.46 -3.26 -1.20
CA GLN A 100 4.51 -2.96 -2.16
C GLN A 100 5.15 -4.19 -2.82
N PRO A 101 5.44 -5.28 -2.09
CA PRO A 101 5.82 -6.56 -2.68
C PRO A 101 4.77 -7.09 -3.66
N LEU A 102 3.48 -6.93 -3.34
CA LEU A 102 2.40 -7.46 -4.17
C LEU A 102 2.28 -6.72 -5.51
N ILE A 103 2.39 -5.39 -5.50
CA ILE A 103 2.51 -4.59 -6.73
C ILE A 103 3.74 -5.00 -7.54
N ASN A 104 4.89 -5.15 -6.88
CA ASN A 104 6.12 -5.53 -7.55
C ASN A 104 6.00 -6.92 -8.18
N PHE A 105 5.30 -7.85 -7.55
CA PHE A 105 5.04 -9.18 -8.09
C PHE A 105 4.15 -9.11 -9.35
N THR A 106 3.08 -8.32 -9.33
CA THR A 106 2.24 -8.08 -10.53
C THR A 106 3.05 -7.46 -11.66
N ARG A 107 3.90 -6.48 -11.35
CA ARG A 107 4.80 -5.85 -12.33
C ARG A 107 5.78 -6.85 -12.92
N ALA A 108 6.48 -7.61 -12.08
CA ALA A 108 7.43 -8.64 -12.50
C ALA A 108 6.76 -9.75 -13.36
N GLY A 109 5.53 -10.15 -13.01
CA GLY A 109 4.76 -11.12 -13.79
C GLY A 109 4.37 -10.58 -15.17
N THR A 110 3.94 -9.32 -15.24
CA THR A 110 3.59 -8.66 -16.51
C THR A 110 4.82 -8.49 -17.40
N ALA A 111 5.91 -8.06 -16.79
CA ALA A 111 7.26 -8.02 -17.35
C ALA A 111 7.68 -9.36 -18.00
N ALA A 112 7.56 -10.46 -17.25
CA ALA A 112 7.87 -11.79 -17.76
C ALA A 112 6.97 -12.20 -18.93
N ALA A 113 5.66 -11.92 -18.83
CA ALA A 113 4.71 -12.19 -19.91
C ALA A 113 5.04 -11.41 -21.19
N LEU A 114 5.41 -10.13 -21.07
CA LEU A 114 5.86 -9.30 -22.19
C LEU A 114 7.11 -9.86 -22.84
N PHE A 115 8.11 -10.29 -22.06
CA PHE A 115 9.33 -10.87 -22.61
C PHE A 115 9.07 -12.20 -23.33
N ILE A 116 8.24 -13.09 -22.77
CA ILE A 116 7.91 -14.38 -23.38
C ILE A 116 7.14 -14.17 -24.70
N ALA A 117 6.08 -13.37 -24.68
CA ALA A 117 5.26 -13.09 -25.86
C ALA A 117 6.04 -12.30 -26.91
N GLY A 118 6.80 -11.29 -26.48
CA GLY A 118 7.63 -10.46 -27.35
C GLY A 118 8.73 -11.25 -28.04
N SER A 119 9.39 -12.18 -27.33
CA SER A 119 10.43 -13.04 -27.93
C SER A 119 9.87 -13.91 -29.05
N TYR A 120 8.66 -14.46 -28.88
CA TYR A 120 8.00 -15.25 -29.92
C TYR A 120 7.71 -14.43 -31.19
N TRP A 121 7.26 -13.18 -31.04
CA TRP A 121 6.96 -12.31 -32.19
C TRP A 121 8.21 -11.69 -32.86
N ILE A 122 9.28 -11.47 -32.10
CA ILE A 122 10.58 -11.06 -32.65
C ILE A 122 11.17 -12.16 -33.53
N LEU A 123 11.11 -13.42 -33.08
CA LEU A 123 11.59 -14.58 -33.86
C LEU A 123 10.77 -14.79 -35.14
N GLY A 124 9.47 -14.43 -35.13
CA GLY A 124 8.62 -14.43 -36.31
C GLY A 124 8.81 -13.24 -37.25
N GLY A 125 9.72 -12.31 -36.96
CA GLY A 125 9.98 -11.11 -37.76
C GLY A 125 8.88 -10.05 -37.72
N ALA A 126 7.85 -10.23 -36.87
CA ALA A 126 6.70 -9.34 -36.79
C ALA A 126 6.96 -8.08 -35.95
N MET A 127 8.06 -8.07 -35.17
CA MET A 127 8.31 -7.05 -34.15
C MET A 127 9.81 -6.82 -33.93
N THR A 128 10.19 -5.60 -33.53
CA THR A 128 11.59 -5.24 -33.20
C THR A 128 11.85 -5.25 -31.69
N ILE A 129 13.10 -5.45 -31.28
CA ILE A 129 13.51 -5.36 -29.87
C ILE A 129 13.19 -3.96 -29.29
N GLY A 130 13.29 -2.90 -30.11
CA GLY A 130 12.98 -1.53 -29.69
C GLY A 130 11.53 -1.36 -29.25
N THR A 131 10.59 -2.00 -29.94
CA THR A 131 9.17 -1.98 -29.52
C THR A 131 8.97 -2.69 -28.18
N LEU A 132 9.58 -3.85 -27.96
CA LEU A 132 9.52 -4.55 -26.67
C LEU A 132 10.11 -3.71 -25.52
N LEU A 133 11.23 -3.04 -25.74
CA LEU A 133 11.84 -2.14 -24.75
C LEU A 133 10.96 -0.94 -24.44
N ALA A 134 10.27 -0.36 -25.44
CA ALA A 134 9.32 0.72 -25.21
C ALA A 134 8.16 0.27 -24.31
N PHE A 135 7.62 -0.92 -24.54
CA PHE A 135 6.59 -1.51 -23.66
C PHE A 135 7.10 -1.77 -22.24
N TRP A 136 8.32 -2.31 -22.10
CA TRP A 136 8.94 -2.53 -20.79
C TRP A 136 9.12 -1.24 -19.99
N GLN A 137 9.59 -0.17 -20.64
CA GLN A 137 9.84 1.11 -20.00
C GLN A 137 8.54 1.85 -19.63
N LEU A 138 7.45 1.61 -20.37
CA LEU A 138 6.15 2.23 -20.16
C LEU A 138 5.26 1.49 -19.14
N LEU A 139 5.69 0.35 -18.62
CA LEU A 139 5.04 -0.47 -17.58
C LEU A 139 5.30 0.05 -16.15
#